data_AF-A0A0P9XB96-F1
#
_entry.id   AF-A0A0P9XB96-F1
#
_cell.length_a   1.000
_cell.length_b   1.000
_cell.length_c   1.000
_cell.angle_alpha   90.00
_cell.angle_beta   90.00
_cell.angle_gamma   90.00
#
_symmetry.space_group_name_H-M   'P 1'
#
loop_
_entity.id
_entity.type
_entity.pdbx_description
1 polymer ?
#
loop_
_entity_poly.entity_id
_entity_poly.type
_entity_poly.pdbx_seq_one_letter_code
_entity_poly.pdbx_strand_id
1 'polypeptide(L)'
;ASGGFGSIQIPRVDDEVVVVFLDGNPDQPLIMGSVYNSQNTPPWSLPANKTQSGFLTRSIKGHGSNANFFRFEDKAGAEQVSLHAERNLDTDIEVDESHTVGGNRTIKVEGMHSETIKLETSIAVQEGSYFLTVDKGEVKIKSATSITLEVGSSKLVMNADGAITLSGITVNIDGTTKINLNK
;
A
#
# COMPACT_ATOMS: atom_id res chain seq x y z
N ALA A 1 30.16 -1.08 6.10
CA ALA A 1 30.18 -0.31 4.83
C ALA A 1 31.00 -1.08 3.81
N SER A 2 30.58 -1.07 2.55
CA SER A 2 31.33 -1.62 1.42
C SER A 2 31.44 -0.55 0.31
N GLY A 3 31.98 -0.89 -0.86
CA GLY A 3 32.24 0.02 -1.98
C GLY A 3 30.99 0.65 -2.63
N GLY A 4 30.20 1.40 -1.86
CA GLY A 4 29.00 2.13 -2.29
C GLY A 4 27.67 1.65 -1.69
N PHE A 5 27.66 0.67 -0.78
CA PHE A 5 26.43 0.12 -0.21
C PHE A 5 26.54 -0.26 1.28
N GLY A 6 25.38 -0.33 1.96
CA GLY A 6 25.25 -0.72 3.37
C GLY A 6 24.15 0.06 4.09
N SER A 7 24.07 -0.11 5.40
CA SER A 7 23.26 0.75 6.27
C SER A 7 24.05 1.98 6.71
N ILE A 8 23.35 3.11 6.86
CA ILE A 8 23.91 4.32 7.46
C ILE A 8 22.90 4.93 8.42
N GLN A 9 23.33 5.15 9.66
CA GLN A 9 22.60 5.89 10.68
C GLN A 9 23.60 6.82 11.34
N ILE A 10 23.52 8.11 11.01
CA ILE A 10 24.44 9.12 11.54
C ILE A 10 23.92 9.55 12.92
N PRO A 11 24.71 9.41 14.00
CA PRO A 11 24.35 9.97 15.30
C PRO A 11 24.07 11.47 15.17
N ARG A 12 23.00 11.93 15.83
CA ARG A 12 22.63 13.34 15.85
C ARG A 12 23.34 14.05 17.01
N VAL A 13 23.31 15.38 16.97
CA VAL A 13 23.74 16.19 18.11
C VAL A 13 22.93 15.76 19.33
N ASP A 14 23.62 15.60 20.47
CA ASP A 14 23.09 15.13 21.75
C ASP A 14 22.77 13.62 21.86
N ASP A 15 23.06 12.82 20.82
CA ASP A 15 23.05 11.36 20.94
C ASP A 15 24.25 10.86 21.77
N GLU A 16 24.02 9.88 22.66
CA GLU A 16 25.09 9.22 23.39
C GLU A 16 25.72 8.11 22.54
N VAL A 17 27.05 8.15 22.40
CA VAL A 17 27.81 7.24 21.56
C VAL A 17 28.93 6.54 22.33
N VAL A 18 29.22 5.31 21.93
CA VAL A 18 30.38 4.56 22.39
C VAL A 18 31.57 4.91 21.50
N VAL A 19 32.57 5.57 22.08
CA VAL A 19 33.84 5.90 21.43
C VAL A 19 34.89 4.87 21.85
N VAL A 20 35.55 4.26 20.88
CA VAL A 20 36.75 3.45 21.09
C VAL A 20 37.97 4.18 20.56
N PHE A 21 39.14 3.85 21.08
CA PHE A 21 40.41 4.46 20.69
C PHE A 21 41.27 3.39 20.03
N LEU A 22 41.67 3.62 18.78
CA LEU A 22 42.44 2.65 18.00
C LEU A 22 43.79 2.39 18.68
N ASP A 23 44.11 1.11 18.91
CA ASP A 23 45.29 0.67 19.67
C ASP A 23 45.43 1.32 21.07
N GLY A 24 44.32 1.79 21.65
CA GLY A 24 44.31 2.52 22.92
C GLY A 24 44.84 3.95 22.83
N ASN A 25 45.06 4.49 21.62
CA ASN A 25 45.56 5.85 21.43
C ASN A 25 44.43 6.89 21.54
N PRO A 26 44.43 7.75 22.58
CA PRO A 26 43.36 8.74 22.80
C PRO A 26 43.22 9.76 21.64
N ASP A 27 44.26 9.94 20.83
CA ASP A 27 44.25 10.85 19.68
C ASP A 27 43.64 10.21 18.41
N GLN A 28 43.23 8.93 18.47
CA GLN A 28 42.60 8.20 17.36
C GLN A 28 41.23 7.63 17.76
N PRO A 29 40.22 8.50 18.00
CA PRO A 29 38.88 8.06 18.36
C PRO A 29 38.09 7.49 17.16
N LEU A 30 37.24 6.51 17.43
CA LEU A 30 36.29 5.90 16.50
C LEU A 30 34.95 5.67 17.20
N ILE A 31 33.85 6.10 16.60
CA ILE A 31 32.50 5.79 17.08
C ILE A 31 32.13 4.37 16.67
N MET A 32 31.74 3.53 17.63
CA MET A 32 31.35 2.13 17.40
C MET A 32 29.83 1.91 17.42
N GLY A 33 29.08 2.74 18.13
CA GLY A 33 27.62 2.63 18.21
C GLY A 33 27.00 3.72 19.07
N SER A 34 25.67 3.75 19.10
CA SER A 34 24.87 4.64 19.95
C SER A 34 24.13 3.84 21.02
N VAL A 35 23.88 4.44 22.17
CA VAL A 35 23.16 3.82 23.28
C VAL A 35 21.98 4.67 23.72
N TYR A 36 20.93 4.01 24.21
CA TYR A 36 19.82 4.68 24.88
C TYR A 36 20.18 5.02 26.32
N ASN A 37 19.61 6.11 26.83
CA ASN A 37 19.79 6.59 28.20
C ASN A 37 18.48 7.20 28.74
N SER A 38 18.54 7.92 29.87
CA SER A 38 17.35 8.50 30.50
C SER A 38 16.74 9.69 29.74
N GLN A 39 17.49 10.34 28.85
CA GLN A 39 17.01 11.41 27.96
C GLN A 39 16.61 10.83 26.59
N ASN A 40 17.53 10.08 25.97
CA ASN A 40 17.34 9.39 24.71
C ASN A 40 16.81 7.98 24.99
N THR A 41 15.51 7.90 25.22
CA THR A 41 14.84 6.63 25.54
C THR A 41 14.61 5.77 24.28
N PRO A 42 14.44 4.44 24.43
CA PRO A 42 14.10 3.57 23.31
C PRO A 42 12.81 4.01 22.59
N PRO A 43 12.69 3.78 21.26
CA PRO A 43 11.55 4.24 20.46
C PRO A 43 10.21 3.64 20.89
N TRP A 44 10.23 2.46 21.50
CA TRP A 44 9.08 1.81 22.12
C TRP A 44 9.33 1.62 23.61
N SER A 45 8.34 1.94 24.44
CA SER A 45 8.52 1.96 25.88
C SER A 45 8.81 0.56 26.45
N LEU A 46 9.86 0.47 27.26
CA LEU A 46 10.26 -0.75 27.96
C LEU A 46 9.89 -0.67 29.44
N PRO A 47 9.59 -1.82 30.09
CA PRO A 47 9.64 -3.19 29.55
C PRO A 47 8.35 -3.64 28.84
N ALA A 48 7.33 -2.78 28.74
CA ALA A 48 6.01 -3.16 28.23
C ALA A 48 6.05 -3.70 26.79
N ASN A 49 6.87 -3.12 25.91
CA ASN A 49 6.99 -3.49 24.50
C ASN A 49 8.26 -4.30 24.19
N LYS A 50 8.70 -5.15 25.13
CA LYS A 50 9.94 -5.95 24.97
C LYS A 50 9.95 -6.94 23.79
N THR A 51 8.79 -7.18 23.17
CA THR A 51 8.61 -8.03 21.98
C THR A 51 8.59 -7.23 20.67
N GLN A 52 8.72 -5.90 20.74
CA GLN A 52 8.80 -5.05 19.55
C GLN A 52 10.26 -4.81 19.15
N SER A 53 10.51 -4.80 17.85
CA SER A 53 11.80 -4.49 17.26
C SER A 53 11.63 -3.72 15.94
N GLY A 54 12.69 -3.07 15.47
CA GLY A 54 12.70 -2.41 14.16
C GLY A 54 13.46 -1.09 14.14
N PHE A 55 13.10 -0.24 13.18
CA PHE A 55 13.76 1.04 12.92
C PHE A 55 12.74 2.17 12.99
N LEU A 56 13.05 3.23 13.73
CA LEU A 56 12.29 4.47 13.75
C LEU A 56 13.24 5.62 13.43
N THR A 57 12.88 6.43 12.44
CA THR A 57 13.61 7.65 12.05
C THR A 57 12.74 8.87 12.32
N ARG A 58 13.37 10.03 12.49
CA ARG A 58 12.70 11.31 12.76
C ARG A 58 13.01 12.33 11.67
N SER A 59 12.03 13.13 11.28
CA SER A 59 12.30 14.31 10.44
C SER A 59 13.29 15.26 11.14
N ILE A 60 14.29 15.75 10.42
CA ILE A 60 15.23 16.76 10.93
C ILE A 60 14.49 18.09 11.03
N LYS A 61 14.57 18.76 12.20
CA LYS A 61 13.81 20.00 12.49
C LYS A 61 12.28 19.87 12.40
N GLY A 62 11.75 18.64 12.40
CA GLY A 62 10.31 18.38 12.50
C GLY A 62 9.83 18.31 13.95
N HIS A 63 8.53 18.07 14.13
CA HIS A 63 7.98 17.74 15.45
C HIS A 63 8.37 16.31 15.84
N GLY A 64 8.36 16.05 17.15
CA GLY A 64 8.63 14.73 17.72
C GLY A 64 7.62 13.64 17.33
N SER A 65 6.56 13.96 16.58
CA SER A 65 5.64 12.98 15.98
C SER A 65 5.99 12.61 14.55
N ASN A 66 6.73 13.46 13.80
CA ASN A 66 7.04 13.21 12.40
C ASN A 66 8.11 12.11 12.27
N ALA A 67 7.72 10.94 11.76
CA ALA A 67 8.59 9.76 11.77
C ALA A 67 8.32 8.82 10.60
N ASN A 68 9.36 8.10 10.17
CA ASN A 68 9.18 6.90 9.37
C ASN A 68 9.56 5.71 10.26
N PHE A 69 8.83 4.59 10.15
CA PHE A 69 9.21 3.40 10.88
C PHE A 69 8.90 2.11 10.13
N PHE A 70 9.71 1.10 10.43
CA PHE A 70 9.46 -0.29 10.08
C PHE A 70 9.60 -1.11 11.35
N ARG A 71 8.48 -1.68 11.84
CA ARG A 71 8.38 -2.34 13.14
C ARG A 71 7.84 -3.76 13.01
N PHE A 72 8.42 -4.66 13.79
CA PHE A 72 7.95 -6.01 14.05
C PHE A 72 7.44 -6.11 15.49
N GLU A 73 6.33 -6.81 15.69
CA GLU A 73 5.78 -7.21 16.97
C GLU A 73 5.72 -8.74 16.99
N ASP A 74 6.43 -9.35 17.94
CA ASP A 74 6.56 -10.81 18.08
C ASP A 74 5.71 -11.36 19.25
N LYS A 75 4.77 -10.58 19.78
CA LYS A 75 3.83 -11.06 20.79
C LYS A 75 2.88 -12.09 20.19
N ALA A 76 2.96 -13.32 20.70
CA ALA A 76 2.13 -14.45 20.26
C ALA A 76 0.63 -14.12 20.20
N GLY A 77 0.01 -14.38 19.04
CA GLY A 77 -1.41 -14.11 18.77
C GLY A 77 -1.75 -12.64 18.50
N ALA A 78 -0.75 -11.77 18.47
CA ALA A 78 -0.87 -10.34 18.18
C ALA A 78 0.31 -9.86 17.29
N GLU A 79 0.90 -10.78 16.52
CA GLU A 79 2.04 -10.51 15.67
C GLU A 79 1.68 -9.46 14.62
N GLN A 80 2.61 -8.55 14.35
CA GLN A 80 2.37 -7.47 13.40
C GLN A 80 3.67 -7.00 12.75
N VAL A 81 3.60 -6.75 11.45
CA VAL A 81 4.57 -5.91 10.75
C VAL A 81 3.89 -4.58 10.42
N SER A 82 4.55 -3.47 10.72
CA SER A 82 4.04 -2.13 10.45
C SER A 82 5.09 -1.30 9.72
N LEU A 83 4.73 -0.84 8.52
CA LEU A 83 5.50 0.10 7.73
C LEU A 83 4.74 1.43 7.71
N HIS A 84 5.43 2.50 8.10
CA HIS A 84 4.88 3.84 8.11
C HIS A 84 5.86 4.80 7.44
N ALA A 85 5.34 5.55 6.48
CA ALA A 85 6.03 6.66 5.84
C ALA A 85 5.35 7.97 6.23
N GLU A 86 6.14 8.93 6.73
CA GLU A 86 5.65 10.24 7.16
C GLU A 86 5.04 11.04 6.00
N ARG A 87 5.59 10.87 4.78
CA ARG A 87 5.24 11.70 3.63
C ARG A 87 4.89 10.87 2.40
N ASN A 88 5.91 10.33 1.73
CA ASN A 88 5.77 9.52 0.54
C ASN A 88 6.33 8.13 0.82
N LEU A 89 5.66 7.10 0.30
CA LEU A 89 6.19 5.75 0.18
C LEU A 89 6.21 5.40 -1.30
N ASP A 90 7.42 5.26 -1.85
CA ASP A 90 7.64 4.79 -3.22
C ASP A 90 8.07 3.32 -3.14
N THR A 91 7.58 2.49 -4.07
CA THR A 91 7.90 1.05 -4.12
C THR A 91 8.14 0.65 -5.57
N ASP A 92 9.35 0.21 -5.87
CA ASP A 92 9.78 -0.20 -7.21
C ASP A 92 10.17 -1.68 -7.20
N ILE A 93 9.55 -2.46 -8.09
CA ILE A 93 9.80 -3.89 -8.25
C ILE A 93 10.21 -4.13 -9.70
N GLU A 94 11.44 -4.62 -9.91
CA GLU A 94 12.04 -4.76 -11.24
C GLU A 94 11.52 -5.97 -12.05
N VAL A 95 10.88 -6.93 -11.38
CA VAL A 95 10.42 -8.17 -12.01
C VAL A 95 9.00 -8.50 -11.57
N ASP A 96 8.83 -9.26 -10.48
CA ASP A 96 7.53 -9.78 -10.06
C ASP A 96 7.23 -9.39 -8.61
N GLU A 97 6.00 -8.96 -8.34
CA GLU A 97 5.43 -8.81 -7.00
C GLU A 97 4.34 -9.87 -6.80
N SER A 98 4.42 -10.61 -5.69
CA SER A 98 3.38 -11.55 -5.26
C SER A 98 2.82 -11.14 -3.91
N HIS A 99 1.50 -11.11 -3.77
CA HIS A 99 0.84 -10.73 -2.52
C HIS A 99 -0.31 -11.69 -2.19
N THR A 100 -0.18 -12.41 -1.08
CA THR A 100 -1.22 -13.30 -0.55
C THR A 100 -1.66 -12.82 0.83
N VAL A 101 -2.96 -12.68 1.03
CA VAL A 101 -3.56 -12.29 2.31
C VAL A 101 -4.49 -13.41 2.77
N GLY A 102 -4.18 -14.04 3.91
CA GLY A 102 -4.99 -15.14 4.46
C GLY A 102 -6.28 -14.68 5.16
N GLY A 103 -6.35 -13.40 5.53
CA GLY A 103 -7.52 -12.77 6.13
C GLY A 103 -8.10 -11.68 5.22
N ASN A 104 -8.38 -10.51 5.79
CA ASN A 104 -9.00 -9.40 5.07
C ASN A 104 -7.96 -8.39 4.56
N ARG A 105 -8.21 -7.81 3.38
CA ARG A 105 -7.46 -6.65 2.85
C ARG A 105 -8.40 -5.44 2.81
N THR A 106 -7.94 -4.32 3.37
CA THR A 106 -8.64 -3.03 3.28
C THR A 106 -7.70 -1.99 2.68
N ILE A 107 -8.17 -1.27 1.67
CA ILE A 107 -7.44 -0.19 1.02
C ILE A 107 -8.28 1.08 1.21
N LYS A 108 -7.64 2.14 1.72
CA LYS A 108 -8.26 3.46 1.87
C LYS A 108 -7.37 4.50 1.23
N VAL A 109 -7.90 5.21 0.24
CA VAL A 109 -7.24 6.29 -0.47
C VAL A 109 -8.11 7.54 -0.36
N GLU A 110 -7.61 8.56 0.32
CA GLU A 110 -8.32 9.85 0.47
C GLU A 110 -8.24 10.72 -0.79
N GLY A 111 -7.17 10.53 -1.58
CA GLY A 111 -6.92 11.22 -2.83
C GLY A 111 -7.31 10.39 -4.05
N MET A 112 -6.52 10.51 -5.11
CA MET A 112 -6.70 9.76 -6.35
C MET A 112 -6.05 8.39 -6.27
N HIS A 113 -6.76 7.36 -6.73
CA HIS A 113 -6.20 6.05 -7.04
C HIS A 113 -6.11 5.88 -8.56
N SER A 114 -4.93 5.53 -9.06
CA SER A 114 -4.69 5.30 -10.49
C SER A 114 -3.87 4.05 -10.67
N GLU A 115 -4.32 3.17 -11.57
CA GLU A 115 -3.61 1.96 -11.97
C GLU A 115 -3.49 1.93 -13.49
N THR A 116 -2.33 1.55 -13.98
CA THR A 116 -2.09 1.35 -15.41
C THR A 116 -1.51 -0.04 -15.62
N ILE A 117 -2.28 -0.91 -16.27
CA ILE A 117 -1.90 -2.27 -16.60
C ILE A 117 -1.69 -2.35 -18.12
N LYS A 118 -0.50 -2.75 -18.56
CA LYS A 118 -0.14 -2.80 -19.99
C LYS A 118 -0.75 -3.98 -20.74
N LEU A 119 -1.00 -5.08 -20.02
CA LEU A 119 -1.53 -6.31 -20.59
C LEU A 119 -2.92 -6.57 -20.01
N GLU A 120 -3.07 -7.62 -19.20
CA GLU A 120 -4.35 -8.09 -18.70
C GLU A 120 -4.52 -7.77 -17.21
N THR A 121 -5.75 -7.43 -16.82
CA THR A 121 -6.22 -7.48 -15.44
C THR A 121 -7.39 -8.46 -15.36
N SER A 122 -7.39 -9.31 -14.32
CA SER A 122 -8.45 -10.29 -14.08
C SER A 122 -8.84 -10.23 -12.60
N ILE A 123 -10.13 -10.05 -12.35
CA ILE A 123 -10.70 -9.97 -11.00
C ILE A 123 -11.80 -11.04 -10.91
N ALA A 124 -11.66 -11.95 -9.96
CA ALA A 124 -12.62 -13.01 -9.71
C ALA A 124 -13.10 -12.98 -8.25
N VAL A 125 -14.40 -12.84 -8.05
CA VAL A 125 -15.07 -13.01 -6.76
C VAL A 125 -15.78 -14.36 -6.80
N GLN A 126 -15.24 -15.36 -6.11
CA GLN A 126 -15.75 -16.74 -6.16
C GLN A 126 -17.04 -16.91 -5.34
N GLU A 127 -17.15 -16.18 -4.24
CA GLU A 127 -18.30 -16.19 -3.34
C GLU A 127 -18.68 -14.76 -2.94
N GLY A 128 -19.98 -14.50 -2.76
CA GLY A 128 -20.50 -13.19 -2.38
C GLY A 128 -20.81 -12.30 -3.58
N SER A 129 -20.57 -11.00 -3.44
CA SER A 129 -21.01 -9.96 -4.39
C SER A 129 -19.88 -9.02 -4.77
N TYR A 130 -19.93 -8.53 -6.02
CA TYR A 130 -19.09 -7.43 -6.49
C TYR A 130 -19.93 -6.16 -6.62
N PHE A 131 -19.50 -5.08 -5.97
CA PHE A 131 -20.19 -3.78 -5.99
C PHE A 131 -19.32 -2.71 -6.63
N LEU A 132 -19.92 -1.90 -7.51
CA LEU A 132 -19.33 -0.68 -8.03
C LEU A 132 -20.29 0.47 -7.71
N THR A 133 -19.86 1.41 -6.86
CA THR A 133 -20.66 2.55 -6.43
C THR A 133 -19.92 3.84 -6.72
N VAL A 134 -20.62 4.81 -7.34
CA VAL A 134 -20.13 6.17 -7.56
C VAL A 134 -21.24 7.13 -7.15
N ASP A 135 -21.09 7.82 -6.01
CA ASP A 135 -22.17 8.61 -5.40
C ASP A 135 -22.48 9.91 -6.14
N LYS A 136 -21.47 10.52 -6.80
CA LYS A 136 -21.60 11.86 -7.40
C LYS A 136 -21.08 11.97 -8.84
N GLY A 137 -20.14 11.10 -9.22
CA GLY A 137 -19.45 11.16 -10.51
C GLY A 137 -20.06 10.24 -11.58
N GLU A 138 -19.24 9.85 -12.56
CA GLU A 138 -19.63 8.93 -13.64
C GLU A 138 -18.92 7.58 -13.53
N VAL A 139 -19.58 6.54 -14.02
CA VAL A 139 -18.93 5.28 -14.39
C VAL A 139 -18.73 5.30 -15.90
N LYS A 140 -17.47 5.33 -16.34
CA LYS A 140 -17.11 5.32 -17.76
C LYS A 140 -16.39 4.04 -18.12
N ILE A 141 -16.98 3.27 -19.04
CA ILE A 141 -16.38 2.06 -19.60
C ILE A 141 -16.17 2.31 -21.09
N LYS A 142 -14.92 2.22 -21.54
CA LYS A 142 -14.54 2.34 -22.95
C LYS A 142 -13.75 1.10 -23.34
N SER A 143 -14.16 0.44 -24.41
CA SER A 143 -13.46 -0.68 -25.01
C SER A 143 -13.24 -0.41 -26.49
N ALA A 144 -12.13 -0.91 -27.03
CA ALA A 144 -11.84 -0.85 -28.46
C ALA A 144 -12.53 -1.98 -29.24
N THR A 145 -12.87 -3.09 -28.59
CA THR A 145 -13.37 -4.31 -29.24
C THR A 145 -14.83 -4.56 -28.87
N SER A 146 -15.11 -4.84 -27.59
CA SER A 146 -16.46 -5.05 -27.10
C SER A 146 -16.60 -4.78 -25.59
N ILE A 147 -17.83 -4.54 -25.17
CA ILE A 147 -18.27 -4.55 -23.77
C ILE A 147 -19.36 -5.61 -23.66
N THR A 148 -19.22 -6.55 -22.72
CA THR A 148 -20.19 -7.63 -22.49
C THR A 148 -20.58 -7.68 -21.02
N LEU A 149 -21.89 -7.70 -20.75
CA LEU A 149 -22.47 -8.05 -19.46
C LEU A 149 -23.28 -9.34 -19.64
N GLU A 150 -22.98 -10.38 -18.89
CA GLU A 150 -23.55 -11.71 -19.09
C GLU A 150 -23.98 -12.35 -17.76
N VAL A 151 -25.18 -12.91 -17.73
CA VAL A 151 -25.72 -13.70 -16.61
C VAL A 151 -26.45 -14.91 -17.18
N GLY A 152 -25.81 -16.08 -17.15
CA GLY A 152 -26.37 -17.29 -17.75
C GLY A 152 -26.71 -17.06 -19.23
N SER A 153 -27.99 -17.23 -19.60
CA SER A 153 -28.48 -17.01 -20.97
C SER A 153 -28.74 -15.54 -21.35
N SER A 154 -28.70 -14.61 -20.38
CA SER A 154 -29.00 -13.20 -20.61
C SER A 154 -27.72 -12.41 -20.89
N LYS A 155 -27.69 -11.60 -21.96
CA LYS A 155 -26.52 -10.80 -22.35
C LYS A 155 -26.87 -9.39 -22.78
N LEU A 156 -25.98 -8.46 -22.49
CA LEU A 156 -25.85 -7.16 -23.15
C LEU A 156 -24.46 -7.10 -23.79
N VAL A 157 -24.39 -6.91 -25.10
CA VAL A 157 -23.14 -6.85 -25.86
C VAL A 157 -23.11 -5.58 -26.71
N MET A 158 -22.03 -4.80 -26.59
CA MET A 158 -21.73 -3.66 -27.46
C MET A 158 -20.45 -3.98 -28.24
N ASN A 159 -20.48 -3.88 -29.56
CA ASN A 159 -19.35 -4.20 -30.45
C ASN A 159 -18.77 -2.94 -31.12
N ALA A 160 -17.52 -3.03 -31.54
CA ALA A 160 -16.80 -1.95 -32.23
C ALA A 160 -17.41 -1.55 -33.60
N ASP A 161 -18.19 -2.43 -34.22
CA ASP A 161 -18.92 -2.16 -35.48
C ASP A 161 -20.21 -1.34 -35.28
N GLY A 162 -20.55 -1.02 -34.03
CA GLY A 162 -21.75 -0.28 -33.66
C GLY A 162 -22.96 -1.16 -33.34
N ALA A 163 -22.87 -2.49 -33.48
CA ALA A 163 -23.96 -3.39 -33.08
C ALA A 163 -24.11 -3.43 -31.55
N ILE A 164 -25.33 -3.23 -31.07
CA ILE A 164 -25.72 -3.39 -29.67
C ILE A 164 -26.80 -4.48 -29.59
N THR A 165 -26.54 -5.54 -28.82
CA THR A 165 -27.42 -6.71 -28.70
C THR A 165 -27.85 -6.89 -27.25
N LEU A 166 -29.16 -7.00 -27.04
CA LEU A 166 -29.76 -7.46 -25.78
C LEU A 166 -30.44 -8.80 -26.05
N SER A 167 -30.08 -9.84 -25.31
CA SER A 167 -30.65 -11.19 -25.46
C SER A 167 -30.97 -11.83 -24.11
N GLY A 168 -31.99 -12.69 -24.11
CA GLY A 168 -32.49 -13.42 -22.95
C GLY A 168 -33.78 -14.17 -23.27
N ILE A 169 -34.29 -15.00 -22.35
CA ILE A 169 -35.56 -15.73 -22.53
C ILE A 169 -36.74 -14.75 -22.66
N THR A 170 -36.76 -13.74 -21.78
CA THR A 170 -37.72 -12.64 -21.78
C THR A 170 -36.95 -11.34 -21.62
N VAL A 171 -37.18 -10.37 -22.51
CA VAL A 171 -36.63 -9.01 -22.41
C VAL A 171 -37.79 -8.04 -22.28
N ASN A 172 -38.07 -7.60 -21.05
CA ASN A 172 -39.06 -6.56 -20.78
C ASN A 172 -38.40 -5.18 -20.88
N ILE A 173 -39.01 -4.26 -21.60
CA ILE A 173 -38.57 -2.87 -21.72
C ILE A 173 -39.73 -1.99 -21.31
N ASP A 174 -39.65 -1.44 -20.11
CA ASP A 174 -40.69 -0.59 -19.52
C ASP A 174 -40.21 0.85 -19.41
N GLY A 175 -41.03 1.80 -19.87
CA GLY A 175 -40.74 3.23 -19.81
C GLY A 175 -41.92 3.97 -19.24
N THR A 176 -41.69 4.78 -18.20
CA THR A 176 -42.77 5.54 -17.53
C THR A 176 -43.26 6.73 -18.35
N THR A 177 -42.45 7.25 -19.27
CA THR A 177 -42.82 8.38 -20.13
C THR A 177 -42.82 8.02 -21.61
N LYS A 178 -41.76 7.38 -22.12
CA LYS A 178 -41.62 7.04 -23.54
C LYS A 178 -40.52 6.02 -23.76
N ILE A 179 -40.71 5.12 -24.74
CA ILE A 179 -39.65 4.27 -25.31
C ILE A 179 -39.55 4.61 -26.80
N ASN A 180 -38.35 4.94 -27.29
CA ASN A 180 -38.08 5.10 -28.73
C ASN A 180 -36.99 4.11 -29.13
N LEU A 181 -37.29 3.25 -30.09
CA LEU A 181 -36.33 2.27 -30.59
C LEU A 181 -35.75 2.64 -31.96
N ASN A 182 -36.37 3.58 -32.69
CA ASN A 182 -36.06 3.90 -34.10
C ASN A 182 -36.42 5.36 -34.47
N LYS A 183 -36.16 6.37 -33.62
CA LYS A 183 -36.44 7.79 -33.94
C LYS A 183 -35.17 8.62 -34.05
#